data_AF-A0A0F0KF90-F1
#
_entry.id   AF-A0A0F0KF90-F1
#
_cell.length_a   1.000
_cell.length_b   1.000
_cell.length_c   1.000
_cell.angle_alpha   90.00
_cell.angle_beta   90.00
_cell.angle_gamma   90.00
#
_symmetry.space_group_name_H-M   'P 1'
#
loop_
_entity.id
_entity.type
_entity.pdbx_description
1 polymer ?
#
loop_
_entity_poly.entity_id
_entity_poly.type
_entity_poly.pdbx_seq_one_letter_code
_entity_poly.pdbx_strand_id
1 'polypeptide(L)'
;MSIDEAAPPRTATKPMAFDSGEFAAGAARAVALHLALFLILSGLASLVMGMFHDGPSIEVFLSALSGSIGLVLFVGVYAVPISLIATVLGILPALLLGQVMVRVRTFRTHVLVWCAFGVVFSGAVSLAVSHLLFRDQPSLMSAFLVTGFLSGSAAIPLAWARTASIALRADQGITTRPWFRRRRRTTSAVR
;
A
#
# COMPACT_ATOMS: atom_id res chain seq x y z
N MET A 1 -0.62 36.54 8.21
CA MET A 1 -1.38 35.29 8.01
C MET A 1 -1.03 34.40 9.19
N SER A 2 -1.83 34.44 10.27
CA SER A 2 -1.65 33.51 11.38
C SER A 2 -1.92 32.11 10.82
N ILE A 3 -0.96 31.21 10.96
CA ILE A 3 -1.27 29.79 10.82
C ILE A 3 -2.06 29.49 12.07
N ASP A 4 -3.40 29.53 11.97
CA ASP A 4 -4.26 29.02 13.03
C ASP A 4 -3.82 27.59 13.27
N GLU A 5 -3.21 27.36 14.43
CA GLU A 5 -2.73 26.07 14.87
C GLU A 5 -3.98 25.21 15.08
N ALA A 6 -4.39 24.52 14.01
CA ALA A 6 -5.59 23.70 14.00
C ALA A 6 -5.49 22.72 15.17
N ALA A 7 -6.52 22.72 16.03
CA ALA A 7 -6.55 21.86 17.20
C ALA A 7 -6.27 20.39 16.78
N PRO A 8 -5.46 19.65 17.56
CA PRO A 8 -5.05 18.31 17.19
C PRO A 8 -6.29 17.42 16.97
N PRO A 9 -6.34 16.64 15.88
CA PRO A 9 -7.53 15.86 15.52
C PRO A 9 -7.89 14.80 16.56
N ARG A 10 -6.91 14.34 17.34
CA ARG A 10 -7.08 13.31 18.37
C ARG A 10 -7.32 13.93 19.74
N THR A 11 -8.36 13.45 20.41
CA THR A 11 -8.78 13.89 21.76
C THR A 11 -9.02 12.67 22.66
N ALA A 12 -9.24 12.90 23.97
CA ALA A 12 -9.55 11.80 24.90
C ALA A 12 -10.79 10.97 24.49
N THR A 13 -11.74 11.59 23.79
CA THR A 13 -12.97 10.96 23.27
C THR A 13 -12.81 10.41 21.85
N LYS A 14 -11.80 10.86 21.11
CA LYS A 14 -11.46 10.44 19.74
C LYS A 14 -9.97 10.12 19.64
N PRO A 15 -9.51 9.02 20.27
CA PRO A 15 -8.09 8.69 20.40
C PRO A 15 -7.40 8.39 19.05
N MET A 16 -8.14 7.93 18.04
CA MET A 16 -7.62 7.58 16.71
C MET A 16 -8.40 8.28 15.59
N ALA A 17 -8.79 9.53 15.80
CA ALA A 17 -9.27 10.35 14.69
C ALA A 17 -8.12 10.65 13.74
N PHE A 18 -8.30 10.30 12.47
CA PHE A 18 -7.41 10.74 11.40
C PHE A 18 -7.94 12.02 10.78
N ASP A 19 -7.06 12.96 10.45
CA ASP A 19 -7.43 14.06 9.58
C ASP A 19 -7.48 13.61 8.10
N SER A 20 -8.01 14.48 7.22
CA SER A 20 -8.13 14.17 5.80
C SER A 20 -6.78 13.97 5.11
N GLY A 21 -5.73 14.65 5.56
CA GLY A 21 -4.37 14.54 5.02
C GLY A 21 -3.71 13.23 5.41
N GLU A 22 -3.86 12.81 6.67
CA GLU A 22 -3.45 11.50 7.18
C GLU A 22 -4.17 10.38 6.43
N PHE A 23 -5.48 10.54 6.18
CA PHE A 23 -6.25 9.57 5.41
C PHE A 23 -5.76 9.47 3.96
N ALA A 24 -5.58 10.61 3.27
CA ALA A 24 -5.05 10.65 1.92
C ALA A 24 -3.63 10.07 1.83
N ALA A 25 -2.77 10.34 2.82
CA ALA A 25 -1.44 9.76 2.91
C ALA A 25 -1.47 8.24 3.14
N GLY A 26 -2.42 7.75 3.94
CA GLY A 26 -2.67 6.32 4.12
C GLY A 26 -3.05 5.63 2.81
N ALA A 27 -4.02 6.19 2.09
CA ALA A 27 -4.46 5.70 0.78
C ALA A 27 -3.32 5.71 -0.25
N ALA A 28 -2.59 6.82 -0.37
CA ALA A 28 -1.47 6.95 -1.30
C ALA A 28 -0.35 5.93 -1.00
N ARG A 29 -0.03 5.71 0.29
CA ARG A 29 0.93 4.67 0.70
C ARG A 29 0.43 3.27 0.38
N ALA A 30 -0.86 3.00 0.57
CA ALA A 30 -1.45 1.70 0.26
C ALA A 30 -1.33 1.40 -1.25
N VAL A 31 -1.63 2.38 -2.11
CA VAL A 31 -1.46 2.24 -3.56
C VAL A 31 -0.01 2.02 -3.95
N ALA A 32 0.90 2.86 -3.45
CA ALA A 32 2.32 2.75 -3.76
C ALA A 32 2.89 1.39 -3.33
N LEU A 33 2.54 0.93 -2.12
CA LEU A 33 2.97 -0.35 -1.58
C LEU A 33 2.33 -1.52 -2.33
N HIS A 34 1.05 -1.42 -2.69
CA HIS A 34 0.37 -2.43 -3.51
C HIS A 34 1.06 -2.59 -4.86
N LEU A 35 1.33 -1.50 -5.58
CA LEU A 35 2.02 -1.55 -6.86
C LEU A 35 3.41 -2.17 -6.72
N ALA A 36 4.21 -1.75 -5.72
CA ALA A 36 5.52 -2.32 -5.48
C ALA A 36 5.46 -3.83 -5.18
N LEU A 37 4.59 -4.24 -4.26
CA LEU A 37 4.43 -5.66 -3.90
C LEU A 37 3.88 -6.48 -5.05
N PHE A 38 2.95 -5.94 -5.83
CA PHE A 38 2.36 -6.61 -6.98
C PHE A 38 3.41 -6.92 -8.05
N LEU A 39 4.30 -5.97 -8.36
CA LEU A 39 5.39 -6.20 -9.32
C LEU A 39 6.36 -7.27 -8.80
N ILE A 40 6.76 -7.19 -7.51
CA ILE A 40 7.64 -8.17 -6.87
C ILE A 40 7.02 -9.57 -6.91
N LEU A 41 5.76 -9.70 -6.48
CA LEU A 41 5.07 -10.99 -6.42
C LEU A 41 4.83 -11.57 -7.81
N SER A 42 4.55 -10.74 -8.82
CA SER A 42 4.39 -11.19 -10.20
C SER A 42 5.71 -11.69 -10.80
N GLY A 43 6.82 -11.01 -10.52
CA GLY A 43 8.15 -11.49 -10.90
C GLY A 43 8.50 -12.82 -10.23
N LEU A 44 8.28 -12.93 -8.91
CA LEU A 44 8.49 -14.16 -8.15
C LEU A 44 7.62 -15.31 -8.67
N ALA A 45 6.33 -15.06 -8.95
CA ALA A 45 5.43 -16.07 -9.50
C ALA A 45 5.91 -16.58 -10.86
N SER A 46 6.40 -15.68 -11.73
CA SER A 46 6.96 -16.04 -13.03
C SER A 46 8.21 -16.90 -12.91
N LEU A 47 9.14 -16.51 -12.02
CA LEU A 47 10.37 -17.27 -11.75
C LEU A 47 10.07 -18.66 -11.20
N VAL A 48 9.17 -18.74 -10.22
CA VAL A 48 8.76 -20.00 -9.60
C VAL A 48 8.10 -20.90 -10.64
N MET A 49 7.20 -20.37 -11.47
CA MET A 49 6.54 -21.14 -12.51
C MET A 49 7.53 -21.68 -13.56
N GLY A 50 8.49 -20.87 -14.00
CA GLY A 50 9.54 -21.33 -14.92
C GLY A 50 10.40 -22.44 -14.33
N MET A 51 10.83 -22.30 -13.07
CA MET A 51 11.60 -23.34 -12.38
C MET A 51 10.82 -24.66 -12.18
N PHE A 52 9.50 -24.57 -11.93
CA PHE A 52 8.66 -25.76 -11.78
C PHE A 52 8.42 -26.47 -13.12
N HIS A 53 8.37 -25.72 -14.23
CA HIS A 53 8.06 -26.29 -15.54
C HIS A 53 9.31 -26.83 -16.26
N ASP A 54 10.39 -26.04 -16.28
CA ASP A 54 11.60 -26.31 -17.07
C ASP A 54 12.75 -26.86 -16.20
N GLY A 55 12.54 -26.96 -14.89
CA GLY A 55 13.51 -27.43 -13.91
C GLY A 55 14.45 -26.33 -13.38
N PRO A 56 15.11 -26.57 -12.25
CA PRO A 56 16.02 -25.59 -11.65
C PRO A 56 17.36 -25.55 -12.40
N SER A 57 17.57 -24.52 -13.21
CA SER A 57 18.88 -24.22 -13.81
C SER A 57 19.15 -22.72 -13.87
N ILE A 58 20.41 -22.33 -13.99
CA ILE A 58 20.79 -20.91 -14.07
C ILE A 58 20.30 -20.27 -15.38
N GLU A 59 20.24 -21.05 -16.45
CA GLU A 59 19.74 -20.62 -17.76
C GLU A 59 18.22 -20.39 -17.72
N VAL A 60 17.47 -21.30 -17.10
CA VAL A 60 16.02 -21.13 -16.86
C VAL A 60 15.77 -19.93 -15.96
N PHE A 61 16.57 -19.73 -14.92
CA PHE A 61 16.45 -18.56 -14.05
C PHE A 61 16.66 -17.24 -14.83
N LEU A 62 17.72 -17.13 -15.63
CA LEU A 62 18.00 -15.93 -16.41
C LEU A 62 16.93 -15.70 -17.50
N SER A 63 16.48 -16.77 -18.15
CA SER A 63 15.41 -16.73 -19.14
C SER A 63 14.08 -16.27 -18.52
N ALA A 64 13.67 -16.90 -17.42
CA ALA A 64 12.45 -16.54 -16.68
C ALA A 64 12.53 -15.12 -16.11
N LEU A 65 13.70 -14.69 -15.63
CA LEU A 65 13.91 -13.31 -15.18
C LEU A 65 13.71 -12.32 -16.33
N SER A 66 14.29 -12.58 -17.49
CA SER A 66 14.14 -11.72 -18.68
C SER A 66 12.68 -11.65 -19.17
N GLY A 67 11.99 -12.79 -19.23
CA GLY A 67 10.57 -12.87 -19.60
C GLY A 67 9.67 -12.19 -18.57
N SER A 68 10.01 -12.30 -17.29
CA SER A 68 9.26 -11.67 -16.21
C SER A 68 9.26 -10.14 -16.30
N ILE A 69 10.34 -9.51 -16.81
CA ILE A 69 10.39 -8.05 -16.98
C ILE A 69 9.33 -7.60 -17.99
N GLY A 70 9.21 -8.29 -19.14
CA GLY A 70 8.20 -7.98 -20.15
C GLY A 70 6.77 -8.14 -19.61
N LEU A 71 6.52 -9.24 -18.89
CA LEU A 71 5.24 -9.50 -18.24
C LEU A 71 4.91 -8.43 -17.18
N VAL A 72 5.88 -8.09 -16.33
CA VAL A 72 5.73 -7.10 -15.26
C VAL A 72 5.42 -5.72 -15.82
N LEU A 73 6.08 -5.33 -16.92
CA LEU A 73 5.78 -4.06 -17.62
C LEU A 73 4.38 -4.09 -18.23
N PHE A 74 4.03 -5.16 -18.93
CA PHE A 74 2.70 -5.31 -19.54
C PHE A 74 1.59 -5.26 -18.49
N VAL A 75 1.71 -6.03 -17.41
CA VAL A 75 0.72 -6.03 -16.32
C VAL A 75 0.74 -4.69 -15.58
N GLY A 76 1.92 -4.07 -15.43
CA GLY A 76 2.07 -2.74 -14.83
C GLY A 76 1.24 -1.66 -15.52
N VAL A 77 1.12 -1.71 -16.84
CA VAL A 77 0.26 -0.78 -17.63
C VAL A 77 -1.20 -0.85 -17.18
N TYR A 78 -1.71 -2.04 -16.87
CA TYR A 78 -3.09 -2.23 -16.40
C TYR A 78 -3.20 -2.07 -14.87
N ALA A 79 -2.18 -2.45 -14.11
CA ALA A 79 -2.21 -2.44 -12.65
C ALA A 79 -2.39 -1.02 -12.09
N VAL A 80 -1.76 -0.02 -12.69
CA VAL A 80 -1.87 1.39 -12.26
C VAL A 80 -3.32 1.91 -12.38
N PRO A 81 -3.97 1.93 -13.56
CA PRO A 81 -5.34 2.44 -13.67
C PRO A 81 -6.33 1.62 -12.84
N ILE A 82 -6.18 0.29 -12.78
CA ILE A 82 -7.04 -0.57 -11.95
C ILE A 82 -6.88 -0.24 -10.46
N SER A 83 -5.65 -0.03 -10.01
CA SER A 83 -5.36 0.35 -8.63
C SER A 83 -5.94 1.72 -8.28
N LEU A 84 -5.92 2.69 -9.20
CA LEU A 84 -6.56 4.00 -8.99
C LEU A 84 -8.07 3.86 -8.88
N ILE A 85 -8.71 3.09 -9.76
CA ILE A 85 -10.17 2.83 -9.69
C ILE A 85 -10.51 2.11 -8.38
N ALA A 86 -9.78 1.06 -8.04
CA ALA A 86 -9.95 0.33 -6.79
C ALA A 86 -9.78 1.27 -5.59
N THR A 87 -8.84 2.21 -5.64
CA THR A 87 -8.66 3.20 -4.57
C THR A 87 -9.89 4.08 -4.41
N VAL A 88 -10.43 4.62 -5.51
CA VAL A 88 -11.66 5.44 -5.48
C VAL A 88 -12.82 4.65 -4.87
N LEU A 89 -13.00 3.39 -5.29
CA LEU A 89 -14.04 2.51 -4.76
C LEU A 89 -13.81 2.13 -3.28
N GLY A 90 -12.56 1.97 -2.88
CA GLY A 90 -12.16 1.58 -1.52
C GLY A 90 -12.19 2.73 -0.51
N ILE A 91 -12.11 3.98 -0.95
CA ILE A 91 -12.11 5.16 -0.06
C ILE A 91 -13.40 5.22 0.77
N LEU A 92 -14.57 5.06 0.16
CA LEU A 92 -15.84 5.17 0.88
C LEU A 92 -15.97 4.15 2.02
N PRO A 93 -15.81 2.82 1.81
CA PRO A 93 -15.88 1.87 2.91
C PRO A 93 -14.73 2.07 3.92
N ALA A 94 -13.54 2.49 3.48
CA ALA A 94 -12.44 2.80 4.38
C ALA A 94 -12.72 4.02 5.28
N LEU A 95 -13.42 5.04 4.77
CA LEU A 95 -13.86 6.20 5.57
C LEU A 95 -14.91 5.79 6.60
N LEU A 96 -15.91 5.00 6.21
CA LEU A 96 -16.92 4.47 7.13
C LEU A 96 -16.27 3.63 8.24
N LEU A 97 -15.32 2.77 7.87
CA LEU A 97 -14.56 1.97 8.81
C LEU A 97 -13.77 2.86 9.78
N GLY A 98 -13.05 3.85 9.25
CA GLY A 98 -12.33 4.84 10.05
C GLY A 98 -13.23 5.54 11.06
N GLN A 99 -14.41 6.00 10.62
CA GLN A 99 -15.41 6.66 11.48
C GLN A 99 -15.88 5.79 12.64
N VAL A 100 -16.18 4.51 12.38
CA VAL A 100 -16.58 3.55 13.41
C VAL A 100 -15.44 3.30 14.41
N MET A 101 -14.20 3.28 13.92
CA MET A 101 -13.02 2.97 14.73
C MET A 101 -12.46 4.15 15.54
N VAL A 102 -12.91 5.39 15.31
CA VAL A 102 -12.35 6.60 15.97
C VAL A 102 -12.31 6.49 17.50
N ARG A 103 -13.30 5.82 18.11
CA ARG A 103 -13.42 5.68 19.57
C ARG A 103 -12.57 4.54 20.15
N VAL A 104 -12.05 3.66 19.31
CA VAL A 104 -11.28 2.48 19.74
C VAL A 104 -9.85 2.90 20.06
N ARG A 105 -9.42 2.75 21.32
CA ARG A 105 -8.07 3.13 21.79
C ARG A 105 -6.97 2.15 21.41
N THR A 106 -7.32 0.89 21.19
CA THR A 106 -6.36 -0.21 21.03
C THR A 106 -5.83 -0.30 19.60
N PHE A 107 -4.56 0.08 19.41
CA PHE A 107 -3.88 0.01 18.11
C PHE A 107 -3.96 -1.37 17.44
N ARG A 108 -3.84 -2.46 18.22
CA ARG A 108 -3.97 -3.84 17.71
C ARG A 108 -5.32 -4.09 17.04
N THR A 109 -6.40 -3.54 17.59
CA THR A 109 -7.74 -3.68 17.02
C THR A 109 -7.84 -2.98 15.67
N HIS A 110 -7.25 -1.78 15.54
CA HIS A 110 -7.16 -1.09 14.25
C HIS A 110 -6.40 -1.92 13.22
N VAL A 111 -5.24 -2.47 13.58
CA VAL A 111 -4.46 -3.32 12.67
C VAL A 111 -5.27 -4.53 12.22
N LEU A 112 -5.93 -5.24 13.14
CA LEU A 112 -6.75 -6.42 12.80
C LEU A 112 -7.93 -6.07 11.87
N VAL A 113 -8.60 -4.96 12.14
CA VAL A 113 -9.72 -4.49 11.30
C VAL A 113 -9.25 -4.08 9.92
N TRP A 114 -8.10 -3.39 9.81
CA TRP A 114 -7.49 -3.07 8.51
C TRP A 114 -6.97 -4.31 7.77
N CYS A 115 -6.51 -5.35 8.48
CA CYS A 115 -6.20 -6.64 7.87
C CYS A 115 -7.46 -7.30 7.30
N ALA A 116 -8.53 -7.37 8.07
CA ALA A 116 -9.80 -7.94 7.61
C ALA A 116 -10.35 -7.18 6.40
N PHE A 117 -10.36 -5.84 6.46
CA PHE A 117 -10.73 -5.00 5.33
C PHE A 117 -9.83 -5.24 4.11
N GLY A 118 -8.52 -5.29 4.30
CA GLY A 118 -7.55 -5.55 3.24
C GLY A 118 -7.79 -6.88 2.53
N VAL A 119 -8.02 -7.96 3.29
CA VAL A 119 -8.32 -9.29 2.74
C VAL A 119 -9.63 -9.29 1.95
N VAL A 120 -10.72 -8.77 2.52
CA VAL A 120 -12.03 -8.78 1.87
C VAL A 120 -12.01 -7.89 0.62
N PHE A 121 -11.50 -6.67 0.73
CA PHE A 121 -11.47 -5.71 -0.36
C PHE A 121 -10.57 -6.19 -1.50
N SER A 122 -9.35 -6.62 -1.19
CA SER A 122 -8.41 -7.10 -2.22
C SER A 122 -8.90 -8.39 -2.86
N GLY A 123 -9.50 -9.30 -2.09
CA GLY A 123 -10.11 -10.51 -2.65
C GLY A 123 -11.23 -10.20 -3.65
N ALA A 124 -12.14 -9.28 -3.29
CA ALA A 124 -13.23 -8.87 -4.17
C ALA A 124 -12.72 -8.18 -5.44
N VAL A 125 -11.79 -7.22 -5.31
CA VAL A 125 -11.22 -6.51 -6.46
C VAL A 125 -10.42 -7.45 -7.36
N SER A 126 -9.54 -8.28 -6.80
CA SER A 126 -8.72 -9.20 -7.58
C SER A 126 -9.57 -10.24 -8.31
N LEU A 127 -10.64 -10.74 -7.69
CA LEU A 127 -11.58 -11.67 -8.33
C LEU A 127 -12.38 -10.99 -9.45
N ALA A 128 -12.89 -9.77 -9.22
CA ALA A 128 -13.61 -9.04 -10.25
C ALA A 128 -12.72 -8.71 -11.45
N VAL A 129 -11.50 -8.22 -11.21
CA VAL A 129 -10.56 -7.84 -12.26
C VAL A 129 -10.03 -9.05 -13.02
N SER A 130 -9.69 -10.14 -12.32
CA SER A 130 -9.21 -11.35 -12.99
C SER A 130 -10.27 -11.94 -13.92
N HIS A 131 -11.53 -11.97 -13.49
CA HIS A 131 -12.65 -12.39 -14.34
C HIS A 131 -12.92 -11.43 -15.51
N LEU A 132 -12.76 -10.12 -15.30
CA LEU A 132 -12.99 -9.13 -16.35
C LEU A 132 -11.94 -9.22 -17.47
N LEU A 133 -10.66 -9.38 -17.11
CA LEU A 133 -9.54 -9.27 -18.05
C LEU A 133 -9.07 -10.61 -18.61
N PHE A 134 -9.19 -11.69 -17.84
CA PHE A 134 -8.54 -12.98 -18.14
C PHE A 134 -9.52 -14.15 -18.13
N ARG A 135 -10.81 -13.89 -18.39
CA ARG A 135 -11.87 -14.91 -18.36
C ARG A 135 -11.51 -16.21 -19.09
N ASP A 136 -10.89 -16.08 -20.26
CA ASP A 136 -10.56 -17.21 -21.14
C ASP A 136 -9.10 -17.68 -21.00
N GLN A 137 -8.36 -17.11 -20.03
CA GLN A 137 -6.93 -17.36 -19.81
C GLN A 137 -6.67 -17.78 -18.35
N PRO A 138 -6.95 -19.05 -17.99
CA PRO A 138 -6.97 -19.49 -16.59
C PRO A 138 -5.62 -19.34 -15.86
N SER A 139 -4.50 -19.48 -16.58
CA SER A 139 -3.15 -19.26 -16.03
C SER A 139 -2.92 -17.80 -15.64
N LEU A 140 -3.25 -16.84 -16.52
CA LEU A 140 -3.15 -15.41 -16.22
C LEU A 140 -4.17 -14.98 -15.17
N MET A 141 -5.38 -15.53 -15.23
CA MET A 141 -6.44 -15.25 -14.26
C MET A 141 -6.02 -15.64 -12.83
N SER A 142 -5.51 -16.86 -12.66
CA SER A 142 -5.04 -17.35 -11.35
C SER A 142 -3.81 -16.59 -10.86
N ALA A 143 -2.83 -16.32 -11.75
CA ALA A 143 -1.66 -15.54 -11.41
C ALA A 143 -2.04 -14.12 -10.94
N PHE A 144 -2.86 -13.41 -11.71
CA PHE A 144 -3.31 -12.06 -11.38
C PHE A 144 -4.15 -12.01 -10.10
N LEU A 145 -5.05 -12.99 -9.93
CA LEU A 145 -5.86 -13.12 -8.73
C LEU A 145 -4.98 -13.26 -7.48
N VAL A 146 -4.03 -14.18 -7.50
CA VAL A 146 -3.16 -14.46 -6.34
C VAL A 146 -2.23 -13.29 -6.05
N THR A 147 -1.54 -12.74 -7.06
CA THR A 147 -0.60 -11.64 -6.85
C THR A 147 -1.32 -10.36 -6.42
N GLY A 148 -2.48 -10.05 -7.02
CA GLY A 148 -3.34 -8.94 -6.64
C GLY A 148 -3.89 -9.06 -5.22
N PHE A 149 -4.38 -10.26 -4.87
CA PHE A 149 -4.91 -10.53 -3.54
C PHE A 149 -3.84 -10.36 -2.47
N LEU A 150 -2.68 -11.00 -2.64
CA LEU A 150 -1.60 -10.98 -1.67
C LEU A 150 -1.01 -9.57 -1.51
N SER A 151 -0.76 -8.86 -2.62
CA SER A 151 -0.21 -7.51 -2.56
C SER A 151 -1.17 -6.53 -1.89
N GLY A 152 -2.46 -6.57 -2.22
CA GLY A 152 -3.47 -5.70 -1.60
C GLY A 152 -3.69 -6.02 -0.12
N SER A 153 -3.81 -7.31 0.22
CA SER A 153 -4.03 -7.77 1.60
C SER A 153 -2.89 -7.41 2.53
N ALA A 154 -1.66 -7.32 2.01
CA ALA A 154 -0.51 -6.83 2.77
C ALA A 154 -0.42 -5.29 2.76
N ALA A 155 -0.61 -4.66 1.61
CA ALA A 155 -0.36 -3.23 1.44
C ALA A 155 -1.29 -2.35 2.29
N ILE A 156 -2.58 -2.69 2.33
CA ILE A 156 -3.59 -1.91 3.05
C ILE A 156 -3.27 -1.84 4.56
N PRO A 157 -3.19 -2.96 5.32
CA PRO A 157 -2.91 -2.89 6.75
C PRO A 157 -1.53 -2.30 7.05
N LEU A 158 -0.51 -2.58 6.24
CA LEU A 158 0.83 -2.01 6.46
C LEU A 158 0.85 -0.49 6.28
N ALA A 159 0.19 0.02 5.25
CA ALA A 159 0.10 1.46 5.00
C ALA A 159 -0.67 2.18 6.12
N TRP A 160 -1.77 1.60 6.59
CA TRP A 160 -2.55 2.17 7.70
C TRP A 160 -1.83 2.08 9.04
N ALA A 161 -1.21 0.93 9.36
CA ALA A 161 -0.39 0.78 10.56
C ALA A 161 0.76 1.79 10.58
N ARG A 162 1.41 2.01 9.43
CA ARG A 162 2.48 3.00 9.30
C ARG A 162 1.97 4.42 9.48
N THR A 163 0.82 4.75 8.88
CA THR A 163 0.21 6.08 8.96
C THR A 163 -0.22 6.39 10.39
N ALA A 164 -0.91 5.46 11.04
CA ALA A 164 -1.26 5.52 12.46
C ALA A 164 -0.03 5.68 13.36
N SER A 165 1.03 4.92 13.11
CA SER A 165 2.28 5.04 13.89
C SER A 165 2.95 6.41 13.73
N ILE A 166 2.91 6.99 12.53
CA ILE A 166 3.47 8.33 12.27
C ILE A 166 2.63 9.40 12.97
N ALA A 167 1.30 9.32 12.84
CA ALA A 167 0.36 10.25 13.49
C ALA A 167 0.54 10.25 15.02
N LEU A 168 0.54 9.07 15.65
CA LEU A 168 0.71 8.94 17.09
C LEU A 168 2.07 9.43 17.59
N ARG A 169 3.13 9.29 16.80
CA ARG A 169 4.45 9.84 17.14
C ARG A 169 4.47 11.37 17.04
N ALA A 170 3.80 11.93 16.03
CA ALA A 170 3.68 13.38 15.88
C ALA A 170 2.97 14.01 17.10
N ASP A 171 1.95 13.34 17.63
CA ASP A 171 1.23 13.79 18.83
C ASP A 171 2.07 13.82 20.09
N GLN A 172 3.02 12.89 20.18
CA GLN A 172 3.96 12.83 21.29
C GLN A 172 5.09 13.86 21.14
N GLY A 173 5.03 14.74 20.12
CA GLY A 173 6.09 15.68 19.79
C GLY A 173 7.34 15.02 19.18
N ILE A 174 7.28 13.71 18.88
CA ILE A 174 8.38 12.95 18.30
C ILE A 174 8.36 13.17 16.78
N THR A 175 8.81 14.35 16.35
CA THR A 175 9.01 14.63 14.94
C THR A 175 10.34 14.04 14.48
N THR A 176 10.30 13.15 13.47
CA THR A 176 11.51 12.72 12.78
C THR A 176 12.10 13.94 12.08
N ARG A 177 13.14 14.55 12.66
CA ARG A 177 13.84 15.68 12.05
C ARG A 177 14.22 15.29 10.62
N PRO A 178 13.86 16.07 9.60
CA PRO A 178 14.28 15.79 8.24
C PRO A 178 15.82 15.80 8.21
N TRP A 179 16.41 14.66 7.90
CA TRP A 179 17.86 14.45 7.91
C TRP A 179 18.59 15.40 6.94
N PHE A 180 17.88 15.90 5.92
CA PHE A 180 18.35 16.91 4.97
C PHE A 180 18.50 18.33 5.54
N ARG A 181 18.01 18.65 6.75
CA ARG A 181 18.15 19.99 7.36
C ARG A 181 19.46 20.17 8.16
N ARG A 182 20.49 19.36 7.92
CA ARG A 182 21.82 19.57 8.49
C ARG A 182 22.75 20.25 7.49
N ARG A 183 23.10 21.51 7.82
CA ARG A 183 24.19 22.37 7.29
C ARG A 183 23.88 23.23 6.04
N ARG A 184 23.18 24.35 6.26
CA ARG A 184 23.74 25.63 5.82
C ARG A 184 24.22 26.38 7.08
N ARG A 185 25.45 26.09 7.51
CA ARG A 185 26.19 27.08 8.30
C ARG A 185 26.57 28.16 7.29
N THR A 186 25.85 29.28 7.31
CA THR A 186 26.36 30.54 6.80
C THR A 186 27.66 30.81 7.55
N THR A 187 28.80 30.61 6.87
CA THR A 187 30.04 31.25 7.27
C THR A 187 29.79 32.75 7.15
N SER A 188 29.61 33.40 8.29
CA SER A 188 29.84 34.84 8.39
C SER A 188 31.30 35.04 8.04
N ALA A 189 31.57 35.48 6.80
CA ALA A 189 32.84 36.12 6.51
C ALA A 189 32.87 37.39 7.36
N VAL A 190 33.59 37.28 8.48
CA VAL A 190 34.07 38.42 9.25
C VAL A 190 35.04 39.18 8.36
N ARG A 191 34.93 40.50 8.45
CA ARG A 191 35.68 41.54 7.75
C ARG A 191 37.18 41.27 7.62
#